data_AF-A0A7W0UMA0-F1
#
_entry.id   AF-A0A7W0UMA0-F1
#
_cell.length_a   1.000
_cell.length_b   1.000
_cell.length_c   1.000
_cell.angle_alpha   90.00
_cell.angle_beta   90.00
_cell.angle_gamma   90.00
#
_symmetry.space_group_name_H-M   'P 1'
#
loop_
_entity.id
_entity.type
_entity.pdbx_description
1 polymer ?
#
loop_
_entity_poly.entity_id
_entity_poly.type
_entity_poly.pdbx_seq_one_letter_code
_entity_poly.pdbx_strand_id
1 'polypeptide(L)' 'MSSNDIPAASVVFRDPFGFRPLALGRIGEDWVVASESCALDLIGADSVRDIRPGEVFWVDAAGEHAA' A
#
# COMPACT_ATOMS: atom_id res chain seq x y z
N MET A 1 -12.38 23.21 8.90
CA MET A 1 -11.79 21.87 8.87
C MET A 1 -10.30 22.08 8.64
N SER A 2 -9.49 21.91 9.68
CA SER A 2 -8.04 22.05 9.52
C SER A 2 -7.51 20.74 8.93
N SER A 3 -6.43 20.81 8.16
CA SER A 3 -5.78 19.63 7.56
C SER A 3 -5.40 18.54 8.57
N ASN A 4 -5.42 18.84 9.88
CA ASN A 4 -5.04 17.94 10.97
C ASN A 4 -6.20 17.09 11.51
N ASP A 5 -7.43 17.29 11.04
CA ASP A 5 -8.62 16.58 11.52
C ASP A 5 -8.97 15.32 10.69
N ILE A 6 -8.21 15.04 9.63
CA ILE A 6 -8.35 13.82 8.83
C ILE A 6 -7.28 12.85 9.34
N PRO A 7 -7.64 11.68 9.89
CA PRO A 7 -6.64 10.66 10.20
C PRO A 7 -5.87 10.36 8.91
N ALA A 8 -4.54 10.40 8.95
CA ALA A 8 -3.69 10.12 7.81
C ALA A 8 -3.92 8.68 7.35
N ALA A 9 -4.89 8.51 6.46
CA ALA A 9 -5.24 7.24 5.86
C ALA A 9 -4.62 7.17 4.48
N SER A 10 -3.75 6.19 4.26
CA SER A 10 -3.22 5.89 2.94
C SER A 10 -4.05 4.77 2.32
N VAL A 11 -4.70 5.07 1.20
CA VAL A 11 -5.53 4.11 0.46
C VAL A 11 -4.81 3.72 -0.83
N VAL A 12 -4.75 2.43 -1.08
CA VAL A 12 -4.12 1.80 -2.23
C VAL A 12 -5.16 0.91 -2.89
N PHE A 13 -5.31 1.00 -4.20
CA PHE A 13 -6.22 0.13 -4.94
C PHE A 13 -5.60 -0.31 -6.25
N ARG A 14 -5.95 -1.52 -6.69
CA ARG A 14 -5.60 -2.02 -8.02
C ARG A 14 -6.86 -2.23 -8.84
N ASP A 15 -6.80 -1.91 -10.12
CA ASP A 15 -7.94 -2.08 -11.01
C ASP A 15 -8.41 -3.55 -11.05
N PRO A 16 -9.72 -3.82 -11.30
CA PRO A 16 -10.27 -5.18 -11.30
C PRO A 16 -9.61 -6.16 -12.26
N PHE A 17 -8.97 -5.67 -13.32
CA PHE A 17 -8.32 -6.50 -14.32
C PHE A 17 -6.81 -6.63 -14.08
N GLY A 18 -6.28 -5.93 -13.07
CA GLY A 18 -4.87 -5.99 -12.70
C GLY A 18 -3.92 -5.45 -13.76
N PHE A 19 -4.38 -4.54 -14.62
CA PHE A 19 -3.60 -4.07 -15.77
C PHE A 19 -2.27 -3.43 -15.37
N ARG A 20 -2.27 -2.69 -14.25
CA ARG A 20 -1.03 -2.12 -13.70
C ARG A 20 -0.53 -2.97 -12.53
N PRO A 21 0.76 -3.33 -12.49
CA PRO A 21 1.35 -3.99 -11.32
C PRO A 21 1.36 -3.05 -10.11
N LEU A 22 1.28 -3.64 -8.93
CA LEU A 22 1.27 -2.91 -7.67
C LEU A 22 1.79 -3.82 -6.55
N ALA A 23 3.04 -3.62 -6.16
CA ALA A 23 3.74 -4.37 -5.14
C ALA A 23 3.55 -3.71 -3.76
N LEU A 24 3.32 -4.53 -2.73
CA LEU A 24 3.22 -4.14 -1.34
C LEU A 24 4.44 -4.66 -0.58
N GLY A 25 5.10 -3.76 0.12
CA GLY A 25 6.27 -4.04 0.95
C GLY A 25 6.17 -3.42 2.34
N ARG A 26 7.18 -3.66 3.17
CA ARG A 26 7.25 -3.14 4.54
C ARG A 26 8.67 -2.72 4.92
N ILE A 27 8.79 -1.60 5.63
CA ILE A 27 10.04 -1.18 6.30
C ILE A 27 9.73 -1.05 7.78
N GLY A 28 10.20 -2.01 8.59
CA GLY A 28 9.84 -2.05 10.01
C GLY A 28 8.34 -2.19 10.18
N GLU A 29 7.68 -1.18 10.76
CA GLU A 29 6.23 -1.16 10.92
C GLU A 29 5.48 -0.44 9.80
N ASP A 30 6.19 0.29 8.94
CA ASP A 30 5.58 1.13 7.90
C ASP A 30 5.31 0.35 6.61
N TRP A 31 4.14 0.61 6.02
CA TRP A 31 3.73 0.05 4.73
C TRP A 31 4.27 0.87 3.56
N VAL A 32 4.77 0.17 2.54
CA VAL A 32 5.27 0.76 1.30
C VAL A 32 4.52 0.17 0.11
N VAL A 33 4.16 1.01 -0.84
CA VAL A 33 3.59 0.57 -2.13
C VAL A 33 4.44 1.09 -3.28
N ALA A 34 4.65 0.26 -4.30
CA ALA A 34 5.33 0.65 -5.53
C ALA A 34 4.73 -0.06 -6.75
N SER A 35 4.89 0.53 -7.94
CA SER A 35 4.49 -0.14 -9.19
C SER A 35 5.30 -1.40 -9.48
N GLU A 36 6.53 -1.49 -8.96
CA GLU A 36 7.51 -2.53 -9.26
C GLU A 36 8.27 -2.92 -7.99
N SER A 37 8.55 -4.21 -7.81
CA SER A 37 9.24 -4.72 -6.61
C SER A 37 10.69 -4.22 -6.49
N CYS A 38 11.34 -3.88 -7.59
CA CYS A 38 12.70 -3.34 -7.56
C CYS A 38 12.81 -2.03 -6.78
N ALA A 39 11.73 -1.23 -6.75
CA ALA A 39 11.69 -0.02 -5.94
C ALA A 39 11.66 -0.34 -4.44
N LEU A 40 11.08 -1.47 -4.04
CA LEU A 40 11.12 -1.97 -2.66
C LEU A 40 12.54 -2.39 -2.29
N ASP A 41 13.21 -3.14 -3.17
CA ASP A 41 14.58 -3.59 -2.97
C ASP A 41 15.55 -2.40 -2.80
N LEU A 42 15.39 -1.36 -3.64
CA LEU A 42 16.24 -0.16 -3.61
C LEU A 42 16.19 0.61 -2.29
N ILE A 43 15.06 0.56 -1.58
CA ILE A 43 14.87 1.24 -0.30
C ILE A 43 15.02 0.29 0.90
N GLY A 44 15.36 -0.98 0.67
CA GLY A 44 15.51 -1.99 1.71
C GLY A 44 14.18 -2.42 2.35
N ALA A 45 13.07 -2.36 1.61
CA ALA A 45 11.78 -2.86 2.07
C ALA A 45 11.66 -4.37 1.85
N ASP A 46 11.12 -5.08 2.84
CA ASP A 46 10.75 -6.48 2.69
C ASP A 46 9.53 -6.59 1.77
N SER A 47 9.63 -7.40 0.72
CA SER A 47 8.50 -7.70 -0.16
C SER A 47 7.48 -8.58 0.56
N VAL A 48 6.22 -8.13 0.63
CA VAL A 48 5.13 -8.86 1.30
C VAL A 48 4.32 -9.66 0.27
N ARG A 49 3.75 -8.96 -0.72
CA ARG A 49 2.94 -9.54 -1.82
C ARG A 49 2.58 -8.46 -2.84
N ASP A 50 1.98 -8.88 -3.96
CA ASP A 50 1.24 -7.94 -4.82
C ASP A 50 -0.15 -7.61 -4.26
N ILE A 51 -0.63 -6.41 -4.55
CA ILE A 51 -2.06 -6.06 -4.43
C ILE A 51 -2.83 -6.81 -5.51
N ARG A 52 -3.88 -7.53 -5.12
CA ARG A 52 -4.69 -8.35 -6.04
C ARG A 52 -5.54 -7.46 -6.96
N PRO A 53 -5.87 -7.92 -8.17
CA PRO A 53 -6.82 -7.22 -9.03
C PRO A 53 -8.14 -6.92 -8.29
N GLY A 54 -8.57 -5.67 -8.29
CA GLY A 54 -9.78 -5.20 -7.62
C GLY A 54 -9.66 -4.98 -6.11
N GLU A 55 -8.51 -5.28 -5.51
CA GLU A 55 -8.31 -5.11 -4.07
C GLU A 55 -8.15 -3.63 -3.69
N VAL A 56 -8.72 -3.28 -2.53
CA VAL A 56 -8.45 -2.03 -1.83
C VAL A 56 -7.74 -2.35 -0.52
N PHE A 57 -6.51 -1.87 -0.37
CA PHE A 57 -5.72 -1.96 0.85
C PHE A 57 -5.57 -0.55 1.44
N TRP A 58 -5.79 -0.38 2.73
CA TRP A 58 -5.56 0.90 3.37
C TRP A 58 -5.02 0.76 4.78
N VAL A 59 -4.33 1.80 5.22
CA VAL A 59 -3.75 1.90 6.55
C VAL A 59 -4.27 3.18 7.18
N ASP A 60 -4.79 3.08 8.39
CA ASP A 60 -5.25 4.20 9.20
C ASP A 60 -4.83 4.01 10.67
N ALA A 61 -5.35 4.86 11.56
CA ALA A 61 -5.03 4.80 12.99
C ALA A 61 -5.47 3.50 13.69
N ALA A 62 -6.34 2.70 13.07
CA ALA A 62 -6.77 1.41 13.59
C ALA A 62 -5.92 0.23 13.08
N GLY A 63 -5.02 0.46 12.12
CA GLY A 63 -4.15 -0.54 11.51
C GLY A 63 -4.38 -0.70 10.01
N GLU A 64 -3.95 -1.83 9.46
CA GLU A 64 -4.18 -2.20 8.07
C GLU A 64 -5.50 -2.93 7.82
N HIS A 65 -6.07 -2.69 6.65
CA HIS A 65 -7.32 -3.30 6.19
C HIS A 65 -7.22 -3.69 4.72
N ALA A 66 -7.97 -4.71 4.32
CA ALA A 66 -8.04 -5.16 2.93
C ALA A 66 -9.45 -5.61 2.57
N ALA A 67 -9.94 -5.17 1.40
CA ALA A 67 -11.21 -5.55 0.81
C ALA A 67 -11.02 -6.10 -0.61
#